data_AF-A0A0R1K1V4-F1
#
_entry.id   AF-A0A0R1K1V4-F1
#
_cell.length_a   1.000
_cell.length_b   1.000
_cell.length_c   1.000
_cell.angle_alpha   90.00
_cell.angle_beta   90.00
_cell.angle_gamma   90.00
#
_symmetry.space_group_name_H-M   'P 1'
#
loop_
_entity.id
_entity.type
_entity.pdbx_description
1 polymer ?
#
loop_
_entity_poly.entity_id
_entity_poly.type
_entity_poly.pdbx_seq_one_letter_code
_entity_poly.pdbx_strand_id
1 'polypeptide(L)' 'MFAGKKTLDDMIELQQIVEEKIKEAHQPYGVVKQTSDLDELKKLKDLLDAGAVTQEEFDAKKKQILGL' A
#
# COMPACT_ATOMS: atom_id res chain seq x y z
N MET A 1 -29.92 9.33 9.21
CA MET A 1 -29.92 8.01 8.54
C MET A 1 -28.53 7.78 7.99
N PHE A 2 -27.78 6.84 8.57
CA PHE A 2 -26.47 6.42 8.04
C PHE A 2 -26.71 5.39 6.93
N ALA A 3 -26.64 5.82 5.67
CA ALA A 3 -26.43 4.94 4.53
C ALA A 3 -24.98 5.18 4.10
N GLY A 4 -24.02 4.28 4.32
CA GLY A 4 -24.15 2.85 4.04
C GLY A 4 -24.13 2.64 2.53
N LYS A 5 -23.13 3.22 1.85
CA LYS A 5 -22.62 3.01 0.48
C LYS A 5 -21.74 4.23 0.15
N LYS A 6 -20.56 4.34 0.78
CA LYS A 6 -19.50 5.16 0.21
C LYS A 6 -18.90 4.28 -0.87
N THR A 7 -19.33 4.60 -2.08
CA THR A 7 -19.56 3.69 -3.19
C THR A 7 -18.25 3.12 -3.74
N LEU A 8 -18.29 1.89 -4.26
CA LEU A 8 -17.19 1.36 -5.08
C LEU A 8 -16.80 2.38 -6.16
N ASP A 9 -17.76 3.14 -6.66
CA ASP A 9 -17.57 4.26 -7.58
C ASP A 9 -16.56 5.29 -7.06
N ASP A 10 -16.59 5.67 -5.78
CA ASP A 10 -15.63 6.62 -5.19
C ASP A 10 -14.22 6.02 -5.15
N MET A 11 -14.09 4.71 -4.92
CA MET A 11 -12.80 4.01 -4.92
C MET A 11 -12.26 3.80 -6.33
N ILE A 12 -13.14 3.55 -7.30
CA ILE A 12 -12.80 3.45 -8.73
C ILE A 12 -12.35 4.81 -9.26
N GLU A 13 -13.04 5.89 -8.89
CA GLU A 13 -12.68 7.26 -9.27
C GLU A 13 -11.33 7.65 -8.65
N LEU A 14 -11.07 7.29 -7.39
CA LEU A 14 -9.75 7.44 -6.78
C LEU A 14 -8.68 6.58 -7.47
N GLN A 15 -8.99 5.35 -7.89
CA GLN A 15 -8.06 4.54 -8.67
C GLN A 15 -7.75 5.18 -10.03
N GLN A 16 -8.74 5.75 -10.71
CA GLN A 16 -8.55 6.41 -12.00
C GLN A 16 -7.70 7.68 -11.89
N ILE A 17 -7.96 8.51 -10.86
CA ILE A 17 -7.18 9.73 -10.61
C ILE A 17 -5.72 9.40 -10.26
N VAL A 18 -5.51 8.34 -9.49
CA VAL A 18 -4.16 7.86 -9.18
C VAL A 18 -3.50 7.34 -10.46
N GLU A 19 -4.18 6.51 -11.26
CA GLU A 19 -3.63 5.94 -12.51
C GLU A 19 -3.30 7.01 -13.58
N GLU A 20 -4.12 8.04 -13.71
CA GLU A 20 -3.89 9.15 -14.65
C GLU A 20 -2.67 9.98 -14.24
N LYS A 21 -2.55 10.31 -12.94
CA LYS A 21 -1.39 11.01 -12.38
C LYS A 21 -0.10 10.18 -12.47
N ILE A 22 -0.20 8.85 -12.40
CA ILE A 22 0.94 7.94 -12.62
C ILE A 22 1.36 7.95 -14.09
N LYS A 23 0.40 7.98 -15.03
CA LYS A 23 0.66 8.04 -16.47
C LYS A 23 1.38 9.32 -16.88
N GLU A 24 0.97 10.48 -16.37
CA GLU A 24 1.64 11.76 -16.63
C GLU A 24 3.01 11.86 -15.94
N ALA A 25 3.22 11.16 -14.83
CA ALA A 25 4.45 11.21 -14.04
C ALA A 25 5.48 10.11 -14.38
N HIS A 26 5.45 9.50 -15.57
CA HIS A 26 6.45 8.50 -16.00
C HIS A 26 7.85 9.12 -16.22
N GLN A 27 8.51 9.45 -15.12
CA GLN A 27 9.86 8.97 -14.85
C GLN A 27 9.70 7.61 -14.12
N PRO A 28 10.31 6.51 -14.60
CA PRO A 28 10.14 5.19 -14.01
C PRO A 28 10.95 5.09 -12.71
N TYR A 29 10.44 5.63 -11.60
CA TYR A 29 11.08 5.42 -10.30
C TYR A 29 10.15 5.38 -9.07
N GLY A 30 8.89 5.84 -9.15
CA GLY A 30 8.09 6.02 -7.93
C GLY A 30 7.02 4.97 -7.65
N VAL A 31 6.24 4.58 -8.66
CA VAL A 31 4.88 4.10 -8.37
C VAL A 31 4.77 2.58 -8.30
N VAL A 32 5.46 1.85 -9.19
CA VAL A 32 5.48 0.37 -9.14
C VAL A 32 6.16 -0.10 -7.86
N LYS A 33 7.14 0.65 -7.35
CA LYS A 33 7.81 0.34 -6.09
C LYS A 33 6.89 0.61 -4.89
N GLN A 34 6.19 1.75 -4.84
CA GLN A 34 5.27 2.04 -3.74
C GLN A 34 4.11 1.05 -3.59
N THR A 35 3.55 0.53 -4.69
CA THR A 35 2.51 -0.51 -4.60
C THR A 35 3.10 -1.81 -4.03
N SER A 36 4.28 -2.20 -4.53
CA SER A 36 5.01 -3.39 -4.06
C SER A 36 5.36 -3.28 -2.57
N ASP A 37 5.88 -2.13 -2.15
CA ASP A 37 6.27 -1.83 -0.78
C ASP A 37 5.06 -1.91 0.18
N LEU A 38 3.90 -1.38 -0.24
CA LEU A 38 2.65 -1.45 0.54
C LEU A 38 2.12 -2.89 0.65
N ASP A 39 2.20 -3.67 -0.43
CA ASP A 39 1.79 -5.08 -0.43
C ASP A 39 2.73 -5.95 0.43
N GLU A 40 4.04 -5.66 0.42
CA GLU A 40 5.00 -6.31 1.32
C GLU A 40 4.76 -5.94 2.79
N LEU A 41 4.46 -4.67 3.08
CA LEU A 41 4.11 -4.23 4.44
C LEU A 41 2.83 -4.89 4.96
N LYS A 42 1.81 -5.08 4.11
CA LYS A 42 0.59 -5.81 4.48
C LYS A 42 0.90 -7.28 4.81
N LYS A 43 1.65 -7.97 3.95
CA LYS A 43 2.06 -9.36 4.20
C LYS A 43 2.87 -9.48 5.50
N LEU A 44 3.77 -8.54 5.76
CA LEU A 44 4.54 -8.52 7.01
C LEU A 44 3.67 -8.34 8.24
N LYS A 45 2.62 -7.51 8.14
CA LYS A 45 1.66 -7.32 9.25
C LYS A 45 0.85 -8.58 9.50
N ASP A 46 0.39 -9.26 8.44
CA ASP A 46 -0.31 -10.53 8.56
C ASP A 46 0.57 -11.61 9.23
N LEU A 47 1.86 -11.67 8.87
CA LEU A 47 2.82 -12.59 9.50
C LEU A 47 3.04 -12.27 10.98
N LEU A 48 3.06 -10.99 11.36
CA LEU A 48 3.20 -10.55 12.74
C LEU A 48 1.96 -10.93 13.55
N ASP A 49 0.76 -10.70 13.01
CA ASP A 49 -0.51 -11.10 13.64
C ASP A 49 -0.65 -12.62 13.75
N ALA A 50 -0.12 -13.36 12.79
CA ALA A 50 -0.03 -14.82 12.84
C ALA A 50 1.05 -15.34 13.81
N GLY A 51 1.87 -14.46 14.39
CA GLY A 51 2.99 -14.84 15.26
C GLY A 51 4.15 -15.52 14.54
N ALA A 52 4.20 -15.44 13.20
CA ALA A 52 5.26 -16.01 12.37
C ALA A 52 6.53 -15.14 12.34
N VAL A 53 6.38 -13.85 12.58
CA VAL A 53 7.51 -12.91 12.78
C VAL A 53 7.31 -12.12 14.07
N THR A 54 8.41 -11.67 14.66
CA THR A 54 8.41 -10.80 15.84
C THR A 54 8.25 -9.32 15.45
N GLN A 55 7.88 -8.49 16.42
CA GLN A 55 7.75 -7.03 16.21
C GLN A 55 9.07 -6.41 15.69
N GLU A 56 10.22 -6.88 16.19
CA GLU A 56 11.54 -6.43 15.76
C GLU A 56 11.82 -6.76 14.28
N GLU A 57 11.45 -7.97 13.84
CA GLU A 57 11.60 -8.38 12.44
C GLU A 57 10.67 -7.60 11.49
N PHE A 58 9.44 -7.32 11.94
CA PHE A 58 8.50 -6.47 11.21
C PHE A 58 9.07 -5.06 11.03
N ASP A 59 9.54 -4.43 12.10
CA ASP A 59 10.07 -3.07 12.06
C ASP A 59 11.37 -2.96 11.24
N ALA A 60 12.26 -3.96 11.34
CA ALA A 60 13.48 -4.01 10.53
C ALA A 60 13.16 -4.07 9.03
N LYS A 61 12.27 -4.97 8.62
CA LYS A 61 11.85 -5.08 7.21
C LYS A 61 11.06 -3.86 6.75
N LYS A 62 10.21 -3.29 7.60
CA LYS A 62 9.46 -2.06 7.30
C LYS A 62 10.39 -0.89 7.00
N LYS A 63 11.44 -0.71 7.79
CA LYS A 63 12.47 0.32 7.54
C LYS A 63 13.21 0.06 6.23
N GLN A 64 13.57 -1.20 5.96
CA GLN A 64 14.23 -1.57 4.71
C GLN A 64 13.37 -1.29 3.47
N ILE A 65 12.08 -1.60 3.53
CA ILE A 65 11.12 -1.35 2.45
C ILE A 65 10.92 0.16 2.25
N LEU A 66 10.80 0.93 3.33
CA LEU A 66 10.62 2.38 3.29
C LEU A 66 11.93 3.17 3.06
N GLY A 67 13.08 2.50 3.09
CA GLY A 67 14.40 3.13 2.95
C GLY A 67 14.78 4.08 4.09
N LEU A 68 14.37 3.78 5.33
CA LEU A 68 14.55 4.59 6.54
C LEU A 68 15.75 4.16 7.40
#